data_AF-A0A8J2M2W6-F1
#
_entry.id   AF-A0A8J2M2W6-F1
#
_cell.length_a   1.000
_cell.length_b   1.000
_cell.length_c   1.000
_cell.angle_alpha   90.00
_cell.angle_beta   90.00
_cell.angle_gamma   90.00
#
_symmetry.space_group_name_H-M   'P 1'
#
loop_
_entity.id
_entity.type
_entity.pdbx_description
1 polymer ?
#
loop_
_entity_poly.entity_id
_entity_poly.type
_entity_poly.pdbx_seq_one_letter_code
_entity_poly.pdbx_strand_id
1 'polypeptide(L)' 'ALRTGADPSPAQFNIMTHGSEDEVLDGTQLAADWTFSGLQKFGQAFLDRLRGRKLPNRLLEKVSKYLQVAI' A
#
# COMPACT_ATOMS: atom_id res chain seq x y z
N ALA A 1 16.44 0.13 35.16
CA ALA A 1 15.84 -0.80 34.18
C ALA A 1 16.12 -0.28 32.78
N LEU A 2 16.79 -1.08 31.93
CA LEU A 2 17.09 -0.71 30.54
C LEU A 2 15.80 -0.82 29.72
N ARG A 3 15.29 0.29 29.17
CA ARG A 3 14.15 0.28 28.24
C ARG A 3 14.66 -0.18 26.86
N THR A 4 14.87 -1.48 26.71
CA THR A 4 15.13 -2.11 25.41
C THR A 4 13.81 -2.39 24.72
N GLY A 5 13.25 -1.37 24.08
CA GLY A 5 12.11 -1.53 23.20
C GLY A 5 12.07 -0.31 22.29
N ALA A 6 12.31 -0.51 21.00
CA ALA A 6 11.93 0.51 20.03
C ALA A 6 10.41 0.72 20.15
N ASP A 7 9.94 1.96 20.08
CA ASP A 7 8.50 2.19 19.98
C ASP A 7 7.96 1.44 18.75
N PRO A 8 6.83 0.73 18.87
CA PRO A 8 6.25 0.06 17.74
C PRO A 8 5.95 1.11 16.67
N SER A 9 6.40 0.84 15.45
CA SER A 9 5.99 1.67 14.31
C SER A 9 4.47 1.79 14.28
N PRO A 10 3.91 2.95 13.91
CA PRO A 10 2.47 3.10 13.76
C PRO A 10 1.89 1.97 12.91
N ALA A 11 0.77 1.39 13.33
CA ALA A 11 0.10 0.33 12.59
C ALA A 11 -0.43 0.89 11.26
N GLN A 12 0.30 0.63 10.18
CA GLN A 12 -0.03 1.05 8.82
C GLN A 12 -0.24 -0.16 7.92
N PHE A 13 -1.20 -0.06 7.02
CA PHE A 13 -1.40 -1.00 5.93
C PHE A 13 -0.59 -0.51 4.73
N ASN A 14 0.17 -1.42 4.12
CA ASN A 14 0.99 -1.11 2.95
C ASN A 14 0.58 -1.99 1.78
N ILE A 15 0.32 -1.37 0.63
CA ILE A 15 0.13 -2.05 -0.65
C ILE A 15 1.35 -1.75 -1.50
N MET A 16 2.07 -2.81 -1.88
CA MET A 16 3.27 -2.68 -2.69
C MET A 16 3.00 -3.20 -4.10
N THR A 17 3.21 -2.35 -5.10
CA THR A 17 2.91 -2.66 -6.52
C THR A 17 4.12 -2.34 -7.39
N HIS A 18 4.11 -2.84 -8.61
CA HIS A 18 5.07 -2.40 -9.61
C HIS A 18 4.77 -0.95 -10.05
N GLY A 19 5.82 -0.18 -10.30
CA GLY A 19 5.77 1.12 -10.99
C GLY A 19 7.09 1.37 -11.73
N SER A 20 7.09 2.32 -12.67
CA SER A 20 8.30 2.71 -13.40
C SER A 20 9.33 3.40 -12.51
N GLU A 21 8.88 4.03 -11.43
CA GLU A 21 9.68 4.81 -10.49
C GLU A 21 9.26 4.50 -9.04
N ASP A 22 10.10 4.88 -8.08
CA ASP A 22 9.76 4.81 -6.66
C ASP A 22 8.71 5.89 -6.35
N GLU A 23 7.53 5.47 -5.95
CA GLU A 23 6.40 6.36 -5.66
C GLU A 23 5.71 5.93 -4.37
N VAL A 24 5.39 6.91 -3.52
CA VAL A 24 4.57 6.70 -2.32
C VAL A 24 3.23 7.40 -2.52
N LEU A 25 2.15 6.63 -2.38
CA LEU A 25 0.77 7.12 -2.47
C LEU A 25 0.13 7.08 -1.09
N ASP A 26 -0.66 8.10 -0.76
CA ASP A 26 -1.58 8.01 0.38
C ASP A 26 -2.80 7.11 0.05
N GLY A 27 -3.55 6.73 1.08
CA GLY A 27 -4.70 5.85 0.91
C GLY A 27 -5.81 6.44 0.03
N THR A 28 -6.00 7.75 0.02
CA THR A 28 -7.01 8.41 -0.81
C THR A 28 -6.59 8.39 -2.28
N GLN A 29 -5.34 8.70 -2.59
CA GLN A 29 -4.77 8.59 -3.93
C GLN A 29 -4.80 7.15 -4.44
N LEU A 30 -4.45 6.18 -3.58
CA LEU A 30 -4.45 4.77 -3.93
C LEU A 30 -5.87 4.29 -4.24
N ALA A 31 -6.85 4.65 -3.40
CA ALA A 31 -8.23 4.26 -3.57
C ALA A 31 -8.94 5.00 -4.73
N ALA A 32 -8.34 6.03 -5.31
CA ALA A 32 -8.82 6.67 -6.54
C ALA A 32 -8.54 5.81 -7.79
N ASP A 33 -7.57 4.90 -7.75
CA ASP A 33 -7.36 3.89 -8.79
C ASP A 33 -8.48 2.85 -8.76
N TRP A 34 -9.01 2.50 -9.93
CA TRP A 34 -10.13 1.55 -10.05
C TRP A 34 -9.83 0.20 -9.39
N THR A 35 -8.56 -0.25 -9.43
CA THR A 35 -8.07 -1.49 -8.83
C THR A 35 -8.28 -1.53 -7.31
N PHE A 36 -8.21 -0.37 -6.65
CA PHE A 36 -8.27 -0.24 -5.19
C PHE A 36 -9.50 0.54 -4.71
N SER A 37 -10.40 0.93 -5.61
CA SER A 37 -11.65 1.63 -5.30
C SER A 37 -12.50 0.94 -4.23
N GLY A 38 -12.47 -0.40 -4.18
CA GLY A 38 -13.15 -1.19 -3.14
C GLY A 38 -12.66 -0.94 -1.71
N LEU A 39 -11.49 -0.31 -1.52
CA LEU A 39 -10.96 0.07 -0.20
C LEU A 39 -11.67 1.30 0.38
N GLN A 40 -12.33 2.11 -0.44
CA GLN A 40 -13.05 3.30 0.02
C GLN A 40 -14.17 2.95 1.01
N LYS A 41 -14.76 1.73 0.90
CA LYS A 41 -15.85 1.26 1.77
C LYS A 41 -15.45 1.15 3.25
N PHE A 42 -14.15 1.09 3.56
CA PHE A 42 -13.65 1.03 4.94
C PHE A 42 -13.53 2.42 5.59
N GLY A 43 -13.79 3.49 4.84
CA GLY A 43 -13.86 4.85 5.34
C GLY A 43 -12.51 5.54 5.56
N GLN A 44 -12.56 6.84 5.88
CA GLN A 44 -11.38 7.70 5.91
C GLN A 44 -10.33 7.25 6.93
N ALA A 45 -10.74 6.81 8.12
CA ALA A 45 -9.82 6.35 9.17
C ALA A 45 -8.95 5.16 8.75
N PHE A 46 -9.45 4.32 7.82
CA PHE A 46 -8.66 3.25 7.22
C PHE A 46 -7.70 3.82 6.17
N LEU A 47 -8.19 4.69 5.28
CA LEU A 47 -7.36 5.32 4.23
C LEU A 47 -6.21 6.14 4.81
N ASP A 48 -6.39 6.82 5.95
CA ASP A 48 -5.35 7.58 6.64
C ASP A 48 -4.17 6.69 7.09
N ARG A 49 -4.44 5.40 7.31
CA ARG A 49 -3.46 4.38 7.72
C ARG A 49 -2.98 3.51 6.55
N LEU A 50 -3.50 3.74 5.34
CA LEU A 50 -3.14 3.02 4.14
C LEU A 50 -2.07 3.78 3.37
N ARG A 51 -1.07 3.04 2.87
CA ARG A 51 0.00 3.57 2.03
C ARG A 51 0.22 2.67 0.83
N GLY A 52 0.30 3.28 -0.36
CA GLY A 52 0.77 2.63 -1.58
C GLY A 52 2.27 2.86 -1.75
N ARG A 53 2.98 1.83 -2.20
CA ARG A 53 4.41 1.89 -2.57
C ARG A 53 4.55 1.30 -3.97
N LYS A 54 4.96 2.09 -4.94
CA LYS A 54 5.35 1.58 -6.25
C LYS A 54 6.86 1.50 -6.33
N LEU A 55 7.38 0.40 -6.87
CA LEU A 55 8.81 0.21 -7.04
C LEU A 55 9.12 -0.39 -8.42
N PRO A 56 10.23 0.02 -9.06
CA PRO A 56 10.73 -0.61 -10.29
C PRO A 56 11.41 -1.94 -9.96
N ASN A 57 10.59 -2.92 -9.56
CA ASN A 57 11.03 -4.23 -9.10
C ASN A 57 10.44 -5.36 -9.94
N ARG A 58 11.31 -6.23 -10.49
CA ARG A 58 10.91 -7.34 -11.37
C ARG A 58 10.00 -8.39 -10.72
N LEU A 59 10.06 -8.58 -9.40
CA LEU A 59 9.16 -9.49 -8.70
C LEU A 59 7.75 -8.90 -8.63
N LEU A 60 7.66 -7.60 -8.29
CA LEU A 60 6.38 -6.90 -8.28
C LEU A 60 5.78 -6.84 -9.70
N GLU A 61 6.60 -6.66 -10.74
CA GLU A 61 6.13 -6.70 -12.13
C GLU A 61 5.45 -8.04 -12.46
N LYS A 62 6.03 -9.15 -12.01
CA LYS A 62 5.44 -10.48 -12.22
C LYS A 62 4.15 -10.64 -11.42
N VAL A 63 4.15 -10.28 -10.13
CA VAL A 63 3.00 -10.48 -9.24
C VAL A 63 1.81 -9.58 -9.62
N SER A 64 2.05 -8.31 -9.96
CA SER A 64 0.99 -7.38 -10.36
C SER A 64 0.23 -7.83 -11.61
N LYS A 65 0.90 -8.50 -12.56
CA LYS A 65 0.24 -9.08 -13.75
C LYS A 65 -0.78 -10.16 -13.40
N TYR A 66 -0.58 -10.88 -12.29
CA TYR A 66 -1.51 -11.91 -11.83
C TYR A 66 -2.58 -11.37 -10.86
N LEU A 67 -2.28 -10.30 -10.10
CA LEU A 67 -3.28 -9.66 -9.25
C LEU A 67 -4.44 -9.08 -10.08
N GLN A 68 -4.18 -8.45 -11.23
CA GLN A 68 -5.25 -7.89 -12.08
C GLN A 68 -6.25 -8.94 -12.60
N VAL A 69 -5.93 -10.23 -12.53
CA VAL A 69 -6.81 -11.33 -12.96
C VAL A 69 -7.65 -11.86 -11.78
N ALA A 70 -7.31 -11.50 -10.54
CA ALA A 70 -7.86 -12.11 -9.32
C ALA A 70 -8.73 -11.18 -8.46
N ILE A 71 -8.82 -9.88 -8.78
CA ILE A 71 -9.66 -8.90 -8.07
C ILE A 71 -10.76 -8.37 -8.99
#